data_AF-A0A3N9N1R0-F1
#
_entry.id   AF-A0A3N9N1R0-F1
#
_cell.length_a   1.000
_cell.length_b   1.000
_cell.length_c   1.000
_cell.angle_alpha   90.00
_cell.angle_beta   90.00
_cell.angle_gamma   90.00
#
_symmetry.space_group_name_H-M   'P 1'
#
loop_
_entity.id
_entity.type
_entity.pdbx_description
1 polymer ?
#
loop_
_entity_poly.entity_id
_entity_poly.type
_entity_poly.pdbx_seq_one_letter_code
_entity_poly.pdbx_strand_id
1 'polypeptide(L)'
;MILIRLCMIIFVIGLFSITCTEKPDIDSVDSLITSAKYKQALEILRRGQLMPGLNPAEKLRIKTRVEKVQRLLFFEKLNHHITVNNWEAAGKHADTLKYKITLLPEKSKDPYYFDYYHLKSKTDSALSGLEAWQISLEKANQYYTPEYQQVQEIYEKLAFYHARRGEFVKAREMMDKSMRKMNLSVMDSALSKVYQLYMDGKFTEACAELKDLKNINLDAHWQSARKFLNFYADSLTLEDRYKLW
;
A
#
# COMPACT_ATOMS: atom_id res chain seq x y z
N MET A 1 -54.33 -39.06 32.39
CA MET A 1 -54.15 -38.51 31.02
C MET A 1 -53.59 -37.08 31.05
N ILE A 2 -52.53 -36.81 31.83
CA ILE A 2 -51.91 -35.47 32.00
C ILE A 2 -50.36 -35.54 31.99
N LEU A 3 -49.74 -36.72 31.84
CA LEU A 3 -48.28 -36.87 31.99
C LEU A 3 -47.48 -36.93 30.68
N ILE A 4 -48.12 -36.87 29.51
CA ILE A 4 -47.43 -37.04 28.21
C ILE A 4 -47.17 -35.70 27.49
N ARG A 5 -47.77 -34.59 27.92
CA ARG A 5 -47.60 -33.28 27.25
C ARG A 5 -46.46 -32.40 27.76
N LEU A 6 -45.76 -32.77 28.83
CA LEU A 6 -44.65 -31.96 29.36
C LEU A 6 -43.27 -32.26 28.72
N CYS A 7 -43.10 -33.41 28.06
CA CYS A 7 -41.80 -33.78 27.48
C CYS A 7 -41.54 -33.19 26.07
N MET A 8 -42.55 -32.60 25.42
CA MET A 8 -42.37 -32.01 24.08
C MET A 8 -41.98 -30.52 24.08
N ILE A 9 -42.01 -29.84 25.23
CA ILE A 9 -41.59 -28.43 25.31
C ILE A 9 -40.08 -28.30 25.59
N ILE A 10 -39.44 -29.34 26.13
CA ILE A 10 -37.99 -29.33 26.40
C ILE A 10 -37.16 -29.61 25.14
N PHE A 11 -37.75 -30.19 24.09
CA PHE A 11 -37.03 -30.53 22.85
C PHE A 11 -36.94 -29.38 21.82
N VAL A 12 -37.57 -28.23 22.06
CA VAL A 12 -37.51 -27.06 21.17
C VAL A 12 -36.49 -26.00 21.64
N ILE A 13 -35.91 -26.16 22.84
CA ILE A 13 -34.95 -25.19 23.41
C ILE A 13 -33.50 -25.70 23.34
N GLY A 14 -33.27 -26.94 22.92
CA GLY A 14 -31.95 -27.59 22.91
C GLY A 14 -31.14 -27.49 21.60
N LEU A 15 -31.43 -26.55 20.68
CA LEU A 15 -30.78 -26.51 19.36
C LEU A 15 -30.24 -25.15 18.89
N PHE A 16 -30.20 -24.13 19.74
CA PHE A 16 -29.57 -22.84 19.39
C PHE A 16 -28.66 -22.31 20.49
N SER A 17 -27.60 -23.06 20.80
CA SER A 17 -26.44 -22.52 21.53
C SER A 17 -25.15 -23.20 21.08
N ILE A 18 -24.96 -23.36 19.77
CA ILE A 18 -23.60 -23.30 19.23
C ILE A 18 -23.33 -21.82 18.97
N THR A 19 -23.20 -21.05 20.05
CA THR A 19 -22.53 -19.76 19.97
C THR A 19 -21.06 -20.08 19.77
N CYS A 20 -20.65 -20.30 18.52
CA CYS A 20 -19.24 -20.16 18.14
C CYS A 20 -18.81 -18.76 18.54
N THR A 21 -18.26 -18.67 19.75
CA THR A 21 -17.84 -17.48 20.48
C THR A 21 -16.36 -17.22 20.25
N GLU A 22 -15.75 -17.91 19.28
CA GLU A 22 -14.40 -17.63 18.88
C GLU A 22 -14.38 -16.34 18.06
N LYS A 23 -13.72 -15.33 18.63
CA LYS A 23 -13.40 -14.08 17.93
C LYS A 23 -12.74 -14.44 16.59
N PRO A 24 -12.94 -13.65 15.52
CA PRO A 24 -12.29 -13.91 14.25
C PRO A 24 -10.77 -13.93 14.49
N ASP A 25 -10.15 -15.06 14.18
CA ASP A 25 -8.70 -15.20 14.23
C ASP A 25 -8.09 -14.29 13.15
N ILE A 26 -7.68 -13.09 13.57
CA ILE A 26 -7.12 -12.08 12.67
C ILE A 26 -5.78 -12.54 12.10
N ASP A 27 -5.03 -13.36 12.82
CA ASP A 27 -3.73 -13.85 12.35
C ASP A 27 -3.96 -14.85 11.20
N SER A 28 -5.01 -15.67 11.27
CA SER A 28 -5.45 -16.49 10.13
C SER A 28 -5.87 -15.63 8.92
N VAL A 29 -6.53 -14.50 9.15
CA VAL A 29 -6.95 -13.58 8.07
C VAL A 29 -5.73 -13.00 7.36
N ASP A 30 -4.72 -12.56 8.11
CA ASP A 30 -3.50 -11.99 7.54
C ASP A 30 -2.70 -13.06 6.74
N SER A 31 -2.66 -14.31 7.23
CA SER A 31 -2.09 -15.43 6.47
C SER A 31 -2.83 -15.71 5.16
N LEU A 32 -4.18 -15.64 5.16
CA LEU A 32 -4.99 -15.82 3.96
C LEU A 32 -4.78 -14.68 2.95
N ILE A 33 -4.62 -13.45 3.43
CA ILE A 33 -4.31 -12.28 2.59
C ILE A 33 -2.95 -12.47 1.90
N THR A 34 -1.91 -12.85 2.65
CA THR A 34 -0.58 -13.12 2.09
C THR A 34 -0.60 -14.25 1.05
N SER A 35 -1.48 -15.23 1.23
CA SER A 35 -1.68 -16.34 0.29
C SER A 35 -2.64 -16.01 -0.86
N ALA A 36 -3.03 -14.75 -1.03
CA ALA A 36 -4.01 -14.28 -2.01
C ALA A 36 -5.40 -14.96 -1.93
N LYS A 37 -5.76 -15.56 -0.80
CA LYS A 37 -7.06 -16.22 -0.56
C LYS A 37 -8.12 -15.22 -0.08
N TYR A 38 -8.31 -14.14 -0.84
CA TYR A 38 -9.10 -12.98 -0.41
C TYR A 38 -10.58 -13.31 -0.13
N LYS A 39 -11.19 -14.23 -0.88
CA LYS A 39 -12.59 -14.65 -0.67
C LYS A 39 -12.77 -15.31 0.70
N GLN A 40 -11.86 -16.19 1.08
CA GLN A 40 -11.89 -16.88 2.38
C GLN A 40 -11.64 -15.88 3.52
N ALA A 41 -10.65 -14.98 3.36
CA ALA A 41 -10.40 -13.91 4.32
C ALA A 41 -11.63 -13.02 4.54
N LEU A 42 -12.31 -12.63 3.45
CA LEU A 42 -13.51 -11.79 3.50
C LEU A 42 -14.68 -12.49 4.21
N GLU A 43 -14.83 -13.80 4.02
CA GLU A 43 -15.85 -14.59 4.69
C GLU A 43 -15.66 -14.60 6.22
N ILE A 44 -14.45 -14.85 6.69
CA ILE A 44 -14.10 -14.80 8.12
C ILE A 44 -14.40 -13.42 8.69
N LEU A 45 -13.96 -12.36 8.01
CA LEU A 45 -14.17 -10.98 8.46
C LEU A 45 -15.66 -10.60 8.51
N ARG A 46 -16.47 -11.01 7.53
CA ARG A 46 -17.92 -10.77 7.51
C ARG A 46 -18.64 -11.46 8.66
N ARG A 47 -18.26 -12.70 8.99
CA ARG A 47 -18.77 -13.38 10.20
C ARG A 47 -18.38 -12.60 11.46
N GLY A 48 -17.13 -12.12 11.52
CA GLY A 48 -16.64 -11.26 12.60
C GLY A 48 -17.46 -9.99 12.78
N GLN A 49 -17.91 -9.33 11.70
CA GLN A 49 -18.74 -8.11 11.78
C GLN A 49 -20.10 -8.34 12.46
N LEU A 50 -20.62 -9.57 12.41
CA LEU A 50 -21.91 -9.93 12.98
C LEU A 50 -21.81 -10.38 14.45
N MET A 51 -20.60 -10.44 15.02
CA MET A 51 -20.42 -10.91 16.39
C MET A 51 -20.96 -9.91 17.42
N PRO A 52 -21.80 -10.37 18.36
CA PRO A 52 -22.22 -9.54 19.48
C PRO A 52 -21.04 -9.30 20.44
N GLY A 53 -21.07 -8.18 21.16
CA GLY A 53 -20.09 -7.88 22.22
C GLY A 53 -18.76 -7.30 21.76
N LEU A 54 -18.56 -7.04 20.46
CA LEU A 54 -17.35 -6.36 19.99
C LEU A 54 -17.27 -4.92 20.52
N ASN A 55 -16.11 -4.56 21.06
CA ASN A 55 -15.83 -3.19 21.46
C ASN A 55 -15.61 -2.28 20.23
N PRO A 56 -15.62 -0.93 20.39
CA PRO A 56 -15.47 -0.01 19.26
C PRO A 56 -14.17 -0.19 18.46
N ALA A 57 -13.05 -0.49 19.13
CA ALA A 57 -11.77 -0.70 18.49
C ALA A 57 -11.76 -1.98 17.64
N GLU A 58 -12.35 -3.08 18.14
CA GLU A 58 -12.50 -4.34 17.40
C GLU A 58 -13.40 -4.16 16.18
N LYS A 59 -14.54 -3.45 16.32
CA LYS A 59 -15.42 -3.12 15.20
C LYS A 59 -14.70 -2.34 14.10
N LEU A 60 -13.93 -1.33 14.49
CA LEU A 60 -13.12 -0.54 13.56
C LEU A 60 -12.05 -1.42 12.89
N ARG A 61 -11.32 -2.23 13.68
CA ARG A 61 -10.28 -3.15 13.20
C ARG A 61 -10.80 -4.09 12.11
N ILE A 62 -11.97 -4.69 12.33
CA ILE A 62 -12.62 -5.60 11.37
C ILE A 62 -13.11 -4.83 10.15
N LYS A 63 -13.78 -3.68 10.33
CA LYS A 63 -14.27 -2.85 9.23
C LYS A 63 -13.14 -2.45 8.26
N THR A 64 -12.04 -1.92 8.78
CA THR A 64 -10.88 -1.53 7.96
C THR A 64 -10.29 -2.72 7.19
N ARG A 65 -10.28 -3.91 7.80
CA ARG A 65 -9.80 -5.14 7.14
C ARG A 65 -10.75 -5.62 6.05
N VAL A 66 -12.06 -5.54 6.26
CA VAL A 66 -13.06 -5.83 5.22
C VAL A 66 -12.83 -4.93 4.02
N GLU A 67 -12.69 -3.63 4.23
CA GLU A 67 -12.45 -2.66 3.15
C GLU A 67 -11.14 -2.96 2.41
N LYS A 68 -10.05 -3.29 3.13
CA LYS A 68 -8.77 -3.70 2.52
C LYS A 68 -8.91 -4.96 1.67
N VAL A 69 -9.53 -6.02 2.20
CA VAL A 69 -9.69 -7.30 1.49
C VAL A 69 -10.62 -7.15 0.28
N GLN A 70 -11.67 -6.32 0.39
CA GLN A 70 -12.54 -6.01 -0.75
C GLN A 70 -11.78 -5.35 -1.89
N ARG A 71 -10.89 -4.39 -1.61
CA ARG A 71 -10.03 -3.79 -2.64
C ARG A 71 -9.08 -4.80 -3.26
N LEU A 72 -8.40 -5.60 -2.44
CA LEU A 72 -7.50 -6.66 -2.93
C LEU A 72 -8.24 -7.65 -3.85
N LEU A 73 -9.44 -8.05 -3.48
CA LEU A 73 -10.31 -8.90 -4.30
C LEU A 73 -10.75 -8.19 -5.60
N PHE A 74 -11.07 -6.90 -5.53
CA PHE A 74 -11.46 -6.10 -6.70
C PHE A 74 -10.34 -6.05 -7.76
N PHE A 75 -9.08 -5.94 -7.33
CA PHE A 75 -7.91 -5.86 -8.20
C PHE A 75 -7.21 -7.21 -8.45
N GLU A 76 -7.68 -8.31 -7.86
CA GLU A 76 -7.03 -9.64 -7.89
C GLU A 76 -6.62 -10.06 -9.30
N LYS A 77 -7.55 -9.96 -10.26
CA LYS A 77 -7.30 -10.39 -11.64
C LYS A 77 -6.29 -9.50 -12.38
N LEU A 78 -6.32 -8.18 -12.17
CA LEU A 78 -5.30 -7.28 -12.71
C LEU A 78 -3.92 -7.64 -12.15
N ASN A 79 -3.84 -7.81 -10.82
CA ASN A 79 -2.60 -8.11 -10.14
C ASN A 79 -2.04 -9.48 -10.56
N HIS A 80 -2.90 -10.47 -10.81
CA HIS A 80 -2.50 -11.75 -11.36
C HIS A 80 -1.85 -11.58 -12.74
N HIS A 81 -2.50 -10.86 -13.67
CA HIS A 81 -1.93 -10.59 -15.00
C HIS A 81 -0.57 -9.88 -14.93
N ILE A 82 -0.43 -8.88 -14.05
CA ILE A 82 0.84 -8.19 -13.79
C ILE A 82 1.91 -9.17 -13.28
N THR A 83 1.55 -10.03 -12.32
CA THR A 83 2.49 -10.98 -11.69
C THR A 83 3.01 -12.01 -12.68
N VAL A 84 2.17 -12.48 -13.61
CA VAL A 84 2.58 -13.42 -14.67
C VAL A 84 3.11 -12.71 -15.92
N ASN A 85 3.39 -11.40 -15.85
CA ASN A 85 3.87 -10.56 -16.95
C ASN A 85 3.00 -10.60 -18.22
N ASN A 86 1.69 -10.88 -18.08
CA ASN A 86 0.75 -10.84 -19.19
C ASN A 86 0.23 -9.39 -19.37
N TRP A 87 1.09 -8.54 -19.92
CA TRP A 87 0.86 -7.10 -19.99
C TRP A 87 -0.32 -6.71 -20.86
N GLU A 88 -0.54 -7.41 -21.98
CA GLU A 88 -1.69 -7.14 -22.86
C GLU A 88 -3.02 -7.40 -22.14
N ALA A 89 -3.13 -8.54 -21.44
CA ALA A 89 -4.31 -8.84 -20.63
C ALA A 89 -4.45 -7.87 -19.45
N ALA A 90 -3.34 -7.49 -18.81
CA ALA A 90 -3.33 -6.48 -17.74
C ALA A 90 -3.88 -5.13 -18.24
N GLY A 91 -3.48 -4.67 -19.43
CA GLY A 91 -3.98 -3.44 -20.06
C GLY A 91 -5.48 -3.46 -20.27
N LYS A 92 -5.99 -4.49 -20.96
CA LYS A 92 -7.43 -4.67 -21.20
C LYS A 92 -8.23 -4.75 -19.88
N HIS A 93 -7.68 -5.41 -18.87
CA HIS A 93 -8.34 -5.55 -17.58
C HIS A 93 -8.35 -4.22 -16.80
N ALA A 94 -7.27 -3.44 -16.86
CA ALA A 94 -7.20 -2.12 -16.24
C ALA A 94 -8.31 -1.19 -16.79
N ASP A 95 -8.48 -1.13 -18.10
CA ASP A 95 -9.52 -0.28 -18.72
C ASP A 95 -10.93 -0.66 -18.25
N THR A 96 -11.20 -1.96 -18.09
CA THR A 96 -12.46 -2.46 -17.55
C THR A 96 -12.66 -2.06 -16.08
N LEU A 97 -11.60 -2.11 -15.26
CA LEU A 97 -11.66 -1.74 -13.84
C LEU A 97 -11.95 -0.25 -13.65
N LYS A 98 -11.41 0.62 -14.50
CA LYS A 98 -11.68 2.07 -14.42
C LYS A 98 -13.18 2.35 -14.45
N TYR A 99 -13.90 1.71 -15.37
CA TYR A 99 -15.36 1.84 -15.45
C TYR A 99 -16.05 1.31 -14.19
N LYS A 100 -15.62 0.17 -13.64
CA LYS A 100 -16.21 -0.36 -12.39
C LYS A 100 -16.04 0.59 -11.20
N ILE A 101 -14.94 1.35 -11.13
CA ILE A 101 -14.72 2.32 -10.06
C ILE A 101 -15.71 3.48 -10.15
N THR A 102 -16.10 3.91 -11.36
CA THR A 102 -17.07 5.01 -11.51
C THR A 102 -18.44 4.66 -10.93
N LEU A 103 -18.79 3.37 -10.88
CA LEU A 103 -20.02 2.83 -10.33
C LEU A 103 -20.02 2.72 -8.78
N LEU A 104 -18.86 2.91 -8.13
CA LEU A 104 -18.78 2.86 -6.67
C LEU A 104 -19.39 4.13 -6.03
N PRO A 105 -19.80 4.07 -4.75
CA PRO A 105 -20.20 5.27 -4.01
C PRO A 105 -19.04 6.28 -3.92
N GLU A 106 -19.34 7.57 -4.08
CA GLU A 106 -18.31 8.64 -4.17
C GLU A 106 -17.32 8.62 -3.00
N LYS A 107 -17.84 8.48 -1.77
CA LYS A 107 -17.04 8.43 -0.53
C LYS A 107 -16.08 7.25 -0.43
N SER A 108 -16.18 6.29 -1.35
CA SER A 108 -15.38 5.06 -1.36
C SER A 108 -14.42 4.99 -2.55
N LYS A 109 -14.42 5.96 -3.47
CA LYS A 109 -13.67 5.87 -4.73
C LYS A 109 -12.17 6.08 -4.57
N ASP A 110 -11.74 7.01 -3.72
CA ASP A 110 -10.32 7.42 -3.67
C ASP A 110 -9.35 6.26 -3.43
N PRO A 111 -9.58 5.36 -2.45
CA PRO A 111 -8.77 4.15 -2.29
C PRO A 111 -8.65 3.30 -3.55
N TYR A 112 -9.74 3.16 -4.30
CA TYR A 112 -9.75 2.35 -5.52
C TYR A 112 -9.06 3.08 -6.67
N TYR A 113 -9.19 4.40 -6.78
CA TYR A 113 -8.44 5.17 -7.78
C TYR A 113 -6.95 5.15 -7.50
N PHE A 114 -6.54 5.26 -6.24
CA PHE A 114 -5.14 5.09 -5.83
C PHE A 114 -4.59 3.74 -6.32
N ASP A 115 -5.22 2.63 -5.89
CA ASP A 115 -4.80 1.27 -6.25
C ASP A 115 -4.81 1.04 -7.77
N TYR A 116 -5.85 1.56 -8.46
CA TYR A 116 -5.98 1.48 -9.91
C TYR A 116 -4.83 2.16 -10.65
N TYR A 117 -4.56 3.43 -10.34
CA TYR A 117 -3.53 4.19 -11.03
C TYR A 117 -2.12 3.68 -10.69
N HIS A 118 -1.91 3.21 -9.46
CA HIS A 118 -0.68 2.55 -9.07
C HIS A 118 -0.43 1.26 -9.87
N LEU A 119 -1.42 0.37 -9.97
CA LEU A 119 -1.29 -0.86 -10.78
C LEU A 119 -1.20 -0.55 -12.28
N LYS A 120 -1.96 0.44 -12.76
CA LYS A 120 -1.91 0.88 -14.15
C LYS A 120 -0.53 1.41 -14.53
N SER A 121 0.18 2.11 -13.63
CA SER A 121 1.55 2.56 -13.91
C SER A 121 2.50 1.41 -14.24
N LYS A 122 2.33 0.24 -13.59
CA LYS A 122 3.13 -0.96 -13.87
C LYS A 122 2.84 -1.49 -15.27
N THR A 123 1.56 -1.54 -15.63
CA THR A 123 1.11 -1.95 -16.97
C THR A 123 1.58 -0.99 -18.05
N ASP A 124 1.42 0.32 -17.83
CA ASP A 124 1.85 1.36 -18.78
C ASP A 124 3.38 1.32 -18.95
N SER A 125 4.15 1.09 -17.89
CA SER A 125 5.61 0.96 -17.97
C SER A 125 6.05 -0.22 -18.83
N ALA A 126 5.25 -1.29 -18.92
CA ALA A 126 5.57 -2.47 -19.71
C ALA A 126 5.05 -2.39 -21.15
N LEU A 127 3.90 -1.74 -21.38
CA LEU A 127 3.26 -1.66 -22.69
C LEU A 127 3.66 -0.43 -23.51
N SER A 128 3.90 0.70 -22.84
CA SER A 128 4.26 1.95 -23.49
C SER A 128 5.72 2.28 -23.21
N GLY A 129 6.53 2.32 -24.28
CA GLY A 129 7.89 2.87 -24.21
C GLY A 129 7.93 4.39 -23.97
N LEU A 130 6.76 5.05 -24.06
CA LEU A 130 6.54 6.44 -23.67
C LEU A 130 6.26 6.48 -22.17
N GLU A 131 6.68 7.53 -21.48
CA GLU A 131 6.63 7.67 -20.02
C GLU A 131 5.21 7.78 -19.41
N ALA A 132 4.19 7.16 -20.03
CA ALA A 132 2.80 7.15 -19.59
C ALA A 132 2.62 6.56 -18.18
N TRP A 133 3.54 5.70 -17.74
CA TRP A 133 3.59 5.21 -16.36
C TRP A 133 3.70 6.36 -15.34
N GLN A 134 4.40 7.45 -15.68
CA GLN A 134 4.54 8.60 -14.79
C GLN A 134 3.20 9.33 -14.64
N ILE A 135 2.44 9.54 -15.72
CA ILE A 135 1.09 10.14 -15.65
C ILE A 135 0.19 9.32 -14.72
N SER A 136 0.28 8.00 -14.82
CA SER A 136 -0.46 7.10 -13.92
C SER A 136 0.00 7.23 -12.47
N LEU A 137 1.29 7.35 -12.19
CA LEU A 137 1.79 7.61 -10.83
C LEU A 137 1.38 8.97 -10.26
N GLU A 138 1.40 10.03 -11.07
CA GLU A 138 0.93 11.35 -10.63
C GLU A 138 -0.55 11.33 -10.26
N LYS A 139 -1.37 10.64 -11.05
CA LYS A 139 -2.78 10.43 -10.72
C LYS A 139 -2.94 9.61 -9.45
N ALA A 140 -2.17 8.53 -9.27
CA ALA A 140 -2.20 7.77 -8.02
C ALA A 140 -1.91 8.67 -6.81
N ASN A 141 -0.90 9.54 -6.91
CA ASN A 141 -0.54 10.48 -5.86
C ASN A 141 -1.63 11.51 -5.53
N GLN A 142 -2.53 11.83 -6.47
CA GLN A 142 -3.69 12.72 -6.21
C GLN A 142 -4.75 12.07 -5.30
N TYR A 143 -4.85 10.73 -5.30
CA TYR A 143 -5.83 9.98 -4.49
C TYR A 143 -5.22 9.40 -3.19
N TYR A 144 -4.03 9.86 -2.83
CA TYR A 144 -3.29 9.38 -1.69
C TYR A 144 -4.05 9.59 -0.35
N THR A 145 -4.06 8.54 0.48
CA THR A 145 -4.34 8.64 1.92
C THR A 145 -3.10 8.25 2.74
N PRO A 146 -2.88 8.86 3.94
CA PRO A 146 -1.73 8.59 4.79
C PRO A 146 -1.41 7.15 5.15
N GLU A 147 -2.34 6.23 4.96
CA GLU A 147 -2.19 4.83 5.30
C GLU A 147 -1.43 4.01 4.24
N TYR A 148 -1.19 4.57 3.04
CA TYR A 148 -0.55 3.84 1.95
C TYR A 148 0.98 3.88 2.00
N GLN A 149 1.58 2.76 2.40
CA GLN A 149 3.04 2.55 2.35
C GLN A 149 3.60 2.68 0.92
N GLN A 150 2.81 2.35 -0.10
CA GLN A 150 3.21 2.40 -1.52
C GLN A 150 3.59 3.82 -1.98
N VAL A 151 3.19 4.85 -1.25
CA VAL A 151 3.44 6.25 -1.63
C VAL A 151 4.91 6.62 -1.57
N GLN A 152 5.66 6.00 -0.65
CA GLN A 152 7.11 6.14 -0.61
C GLN A 152 7.74 5.72 -1.96
N GLU A 153 7.32 4.56 -2.49
CA GLU A 153 7.77 4.03 -3.77
C GLU A 153 7.33 4.94 -4.94
N ILE A 154 6.12 5.49 -4.90
CA ILE A 154 5.62 6.42 -5.94
C ILE A 154 6.50 7.67 -6.00
N TYR A 155 6.77 8.30 -4.85
CA TYR A 155 7.63 9.48 -4.80
C TYR A 155 9.05 9.17 -5.25
N GLU A 156 9.59 8.02 -4.87
CA GLU A 156 10.92 7.59 -5.30
C GLU A 156 11.00 7.45 -6.83
N LYS A 157 10.01 6.81 -7.45
CA LYS A 157 9.95 6.65 -8.91
C LYS A 157 9.81 7.99 -9.64
N LEU A 158 8.97 8.89 -9.13
CA LEU A 158 8.81 10.24 -9.68
C LEU A 158 10.11 11.06 -9.53
N ALA A 159 10.85 10.88 -8.42
CA ALA A 159 12.15 11.52 -8.22
C ALA A 159 13.14 11.16 -9.33
N PHE A 160 13.29 9.86 -9.62
CA PHE A 160 14.17 9.40 -10.70
C PHE A 160 13.69 9.85 -12.09
N TYR A 161 12.39 9.89 -12.32
CA TYR A 161 11.82 10.41 -13.56
C TYR A 161 12.25 11.86 -13.81
N HIS A 162 11.99 12.75 -12.84
CA HIS A 162 12.35 14.16 -12.97
C HIS A 162 13.86 14.35 -13.08
N ALA A 163 14.66 13.57 -12.34
CA ALA A 163 16.11 13.66 -12.37
C ALA A 163 16.68 13.33 -13.77
N ARG A 164 16.15 12.30 -14.45
CA ARG A 164 16.55 11.93 -15.82
C ARG A 164 16.25 12.99 -16.86
N ARG A 165 15.27 13.86 -16.59
CA ARG A 165 14.88 14.97 -17.46
C ARG A 165 15.58 16.29 -17.11
N GLY A 166 16.51 16.27 -16.15
CA GLY A 166 17.19 17.48 -15.67
C GLY A 166 16.32 18.36 -14.77
N GLU A 167 15.13 17.91 -14.38
CA GLU A 167 14.22 18.63 -13.49
C GLU A 167 14.61 18.43 -12.02
N PHE A 168 15.85 18.81 -11.66
CA PHE A 168 16.46 18.43 -10.38
C PHE A 168 15.73 18.94 -9.14
N VAL A 169 15.13 20.14 -9.18
CA VAL A 169 14.32 20.68 -8.08
C VAL A 169 13.13 19.76 -7.79
N LYS A 170 12.33 19.42 -8.81
CA LYS A 170 11.20 18.50 -8.66
C LYS A 170 11.65 17.09 -8.25
N ALA A 171 12.75 16.61 -8.83
CA ALA A 171 13.33 15.33 -8.46
C ALA A 171 13.64 15.28 -6.96
N ARG A 172 14.21 16.37 -6.44
CA ARG A 172 14.56 16.52 -5.05
C ARG A 172 13.32 16.61 -4.15
N GLU A 173 12.33 17.43 -4.52
CA GLU A 173 11.06 17.51 -3.81
C GLU A 173 10.39 16.13 -3.66
N MET A 174 10.41 15.32 -4.73
CA MET A 174 9.85 13.97 -4.68
C MET A 174 10.69 13.05 -3.78
N MET A 175 12.01 13.08 -3.87
CA MET A 175 12.86 12.26 -2.98
C MET A 175 12.68 12.66 -1.51
N ASP A 176 12.54 13.96 -1.21
CA ASP A 176 12.26 14.45 0.14
C ASP A 176 10.92 13.94 0.66
N LYS A 177 9.88 13.98 -0.18
CA LYS A 177 8.58 13.39 0.17
C LYS A 177 8.69 11.89 0.44
N SER A 178 9.50 11.15 -0.32
CA SER A 178 9.76 9.72 -0.10
C SER A 178 10.47 9.47 1.24
N MET A 179 11.58 10.17 1.50
CA MET A 179 12.35 10.05 2.74
C MET A 179 11.50 10.37 3.99
N ARG A 180 10.62 11.38 3.91
CA ARG A 180 9.70 11.72 5.01
C ARG A 180 8.63 10.67 5.30
N LYS A 181 8.46 9.64 4.45
CA LYS A 181 7.57 8.49 4.72
C LYS A 181 8.22 7.36 5.51
N MET A 182 9.53 7.44 5.75
CA MET A 182 10.24 6.40 6.48
C MET A 182 9.78 6.29 7.93
N ASN A 183 9.60 5.06 8.40
CA ASN A 183 9.33 4.80 9.81
C ASN A 183 10.65 4.87 10.60
N LEU A 184 10.91 6.03 11.21
CA LEU A 184 12.13 6.27 11.98
C LEU A 184 12.24 5.38 13.23
N SER A 185 11.12 4.88 13.78
CA SER A 185 11.12 4.13 15.04
C SER A 185 11.75 2.73 14.95
N VAL A 186 11.85 2.17 13.74
CA VAL A 186 12.41 0.84 13.48
C VAL A 186 13.70 0.90 12.64
N MET A 187 14.24 2.10 12.44
CA MET A 187 15.39 2.35 11.59
C MET A 187 16.69 2.03 12.32
N ASP A 188 17.62 1.36 11.64
CA ASP A 188 18.97 1.16 12.14
C ASP A 188 19.66 2.51 12.42
N SER A 189 20.39 2.60 13.53
CA SER A 189 21.06 3.84 13.97
C SER A 189 21.97 4.46 12.91
N ALA A 190 22.67 3.65 12.10
CA ALA A 190 23.52 4.15 11.03
C ALA A 190 22.69 4.75 9.90
N LEU A 191 21.53 4.15 9.58
CA LEU A 191 20.57 4.69 8.62
C LEU A 191 19.88 5.95 9.15
N SER A 192 19.63 6.05 10.46
CA SER A 192 19.13 7.28 11.09
C SER A 192 20.12 8.44 10.94
N LYS A 193 21.43 8.18 11.03
CA LYS A 193 22.46 9.18 10.77
C LYS A 193 22.44 9.64 9.30
N VAL A 194 22.37 8.71 8.34
CA VAL A 194 22.23 9.05 6.91
C VAL A 194 20.99 9.89 6.66
N TYR A 195 19.85 9.49 7.25
CA TYR A 195 18.60 10.23 7.18
C TYR A 195 18.77 11.66 7.68
N GLN A 196 19.37 11.85 8.86
CA GLN A 196 19.57 13.18 9.43
C GLN A 196 20.46 14.05 8.54
N LEU A 197 21.60 13.52 8.07
CA LEU A 197 22.48 14.22 7.12
C LEU A 197 21.72 14.63 5.85
N TYR A 198 20.86 13.75 5.34
CA TYR A 198 20.02 14.04 4.20
C TYR A 198 19.00 15.14 4.50
N MET A 199 18.35 15.13 5.65
CA MET A 199 17.36 16.15 6.03
C MET A 199 18.00 17.51 6.31
N ASP A 200 19.25 17.53 6.78
CA ASP A 200 20.04 18.74 7.05
C ASP A 200 20.65 19.37 5.78
N GLY A 201 20.38 18.80 4.60
CA GLY A 201 20.97 19.31 3.35
C GLY A 201 22.40 18.85 3.09
N LYS A 202 23.00 18.02 3.95
CA LYS A 202 24.39 17.56 3.89
C LYS A 202 24.54 16.34 2.96
N PHE A 203 24.18 16.49 1.69
CA PHE A 203 24.02 15.35 0.77
C PHE A 203 25.32 14.60 0.48
N THR A 204 26.44 15.32 0.37
CA THR A 204 27.75 14.70 0.15
C THR A 204 28.15 13.81 1.34
N GLU A 205 27.92 14.28 2.56
CA GLU A 205 28.14 13.51 3.79
C GLU A 205 27.18 12.32 3.89
N ALA A 206 25.89 12.54 3.62
CA ALA A 206 24.89 11.47 3.59
C ALA A 206 25.25 10.37 2.57
N CYS A 207 25.75 10.77 1.40
CA CYS A 207 26.18 9.86 0.35
C CYS A 207 27.42 9.06 0.75
N ALA A 208 28.41 9.72 1.36
CA ALA A 208 29.61 9.05 1.87
C ALA A 208 29.25 8.02 2.95
N GLU A 209 28.46 8.43 3.95
CA GLU A 209 28.02 7.54 5.03
C GLU A 209 27.28 6.32 4.47
N LEU A 210 26.36 6.52 3.52
CA LEU A 210 25.58 5.45 2.90
C LEU A 210 26.42 4.49 2.03
N LYS A 211 27.58 4.92 1.52
CA LYS A 211 28.55 4.03 0.83
C LYS A 211 29.32 3.15 1.80
N ASP A 212 29.58 3.65 3.00
CA ASP A 212 30.38 2.97 4.00
C ASP A 212 29.59 1.89 4.78
N LEU A 213 28.26 1.88 4.64
CA LEU A 213 27.37 0.83 5.17
C LEU A 213 27.49 -0.50 4.38
N LYS A 214 28.68 -1.11 4.38
CA LYS A 214 28.96 -2.38 3.68
C LYS A 214 28.37 -3.60 4.39
N ASN A 215 28.14 -3.51 5.70
CA ASN A 215 27.68 -4.62 6.54
C ASN A 215 26.17 -4.56 6.85
N ILE A 216 25.47 -3.54 6.36
CA ILE A 216 24.03 -3.39 6.55
C ILE A 216 23.34 -3.83 5.27
N ASN A 217 22.39 -4.75 5.39
CA ASN A 217 21.54 -5.12 4.27
C ASN A 217 20.57 -3.97 3.99
N LEU A 218 20.94 -3.10 3.06
CA LEU A 218 20.10 -2.00 2.62
C LEU A 218 18.85 -2.56 1.92
N ASP A 219 17.68 -2.15 2.40
CA ASP A 219 16.44 -2.40 1.68
C ASP A 219 16.40 -1.67 0.33
N ALA A 220 15.36 -1.94 -0.46
CA ALA A 220 15.19 -1.35 -1.78
C ALA A 220 15.21 0.19 -1.76
N HIS A 221 14.61 0.79 -0.74
CA HIS A 221 14.52 2.24 -0.64
C HIS A 221 15.89 2.87 -0.38
N TRP A 222 16.67 2.33 0.56
CA TRP A 222 18.02 2.83 0.83
C TRP A 222 18.99 2.60 -0.33
N GLN A 223 18.81 1.50 -1.07
CA GLN A 223 19.57 1.30 -2.31
C GLN A 223 19.24 2.36 -3.36
N SER A 224 17.97 2.75 -3.48
CA SER A 224 17.52 3.83 -4.35
C SER A 224 17.98 5.20 -3.89
N ALA A 225 17.85 5.52 -2.61
CA ALA A 225 18.37 6.77 -2.03
C ALA A 225 19.88 6.89 -2.29
N ARG A 226 20.64 5.80 -2.13
CA ARG A 226 22.07 5.76 -2.48
C ARG A 226 22.33 6.05 -3.94
N LYS A 227 21.58 5.44 -4.85
CA LYS A 227 21.69 5.72 -6.29
C LYS A 227 21.36 7.17 -6.58
N PHE A 228 20.28 7.69 -6.01
CA PHE A 228 19.85 9.07 -6.23
C PHE A 228 20.93 10.06 -5.75
N LEU A 229 21.44 9.89 -4.54
CA LEU A 229 22.52 10.73 -4.02
C LEU A 229 23.79 10.62 -4.87
N ASN A 230 24.17 9.41 -5.29
CA ASN A 230 25.36 9.21 -6.13
C ASN A 230 25.29 9.95 -7.46
N PHE A 231 24.12 9.97 -8.10
CA PHE A 231 23.98 10.55 -9.44
C PHE A 231 23.54 12.02 -9.41
N TYR A 232 22.85 12.45 -8.36
CA TYR A 232 22.12 13.72 -8.36
C TYR A 232 22.38 14.63 -7.16
N ALA A 233 23.16 14.22 -6.14
CA ALA A 233 23.42 15.05 -4.95
C ALA A 233 24.07 16.40 -5.31
N ASP A 234 24.97 16.40 -6.30
CA ASP A 234 25.72 17.60 -6.72
C ASP A 234 25.09 18.29 -7.94
N SER A 235 23.97 17.78 -8.46
CA SER A 235 23.31 18.33 -9.65
C SER A 235 22.48 19.59 -9.38
N LEU A 236 22.26 19.93 -8.10
CA LEU A 236 21.55 21.16 -7.72
C LEU A 236 22.52 22.33 -7.62
N THR A 237 22.23 23.40 -8.37
CA THR A 237 22.91 24.69 -8.23
C THR A 237 22.66 25.30 -6.84
N LEU A 238 23.46 26.29 -6.44
CA LEU A 238 23.23 27.01 -5.18
C LEU A 238 21.83 27.64 -5.15
N GLU A 239 21.37 28.19 -6.27
CA GLU A 239 20.03 28.77 -6.41
C GLU A 239 18.92 27.71 -6.25
N ASP A 240 19.09 26.54 -6.85
CA ASP A 240 18.12 25.45 -6.72
C ASP A 240 18.04 24.91 -5.29
N ARG A 241 19.16 24.92 -4.56
CA ARG A 241 19.19 24.57 -3.12
C ARG A 241 18.40 25.56 -2.28
N TYR A 242 18.44 26.85 -2.60
CA TYR A 242 17.65 27.87 -1.92
C TYR A 242 16.15 27.74 -2.16
N LYS A 243 15.72 27.29 -3.35
CA LYS A 243 14.29 27.08 -3.65
C LYS A 243 13.64 25.92 -2.88
N LEU A 244 14.46 25.08 -2.25
CA LEU A 244 14.03 23.91 -1.48
C LEU A 244 13.93 24.17 0.03
N TRP A 245 14.32 25.37 0.49
CA TRP A 245 14.29 25.84 1.88
C TRP A 245 13.16 26.86 2.07
#